data_AF-T2I9F9-F1
#
_entry.id   AF-T2I9F9-F1
#
_cell.length_a   1.000
_cell.length_b   1.000
_cell.length_c   1.000
_cell.angle_alpha   90.00
_cell.angle_beta   90.00
_cell.angle_gamma   90.00
#
_symmetry.space_group_name_H-M   'P 1'
#
loop_
_entity.id
_entity.type
_entity.pdbx_description
1 polymer ?
#
loop_
_entity_poly.entity_id
_entity_poly.type
_entity_poly.pdbx_seq_one_letter_code
_entity_poly.pdbx_strand_id
1 'polypeptide(L)'
;MIKYIIASGFSAVMLGNLASPALSSEDVAINLNVNPSSNYHRNTTINNLGPTRLVGLAYQGNFKHRGIPSHGGLIRSVMSGKVNAEVLVTAAIAEGRVSPDTLYDKGYLDLVNLRLQSYRNF
;
A
#
# COMPACT_ATOMS: atom_id res chain seq x y z
N MET A 1 -41.13 -21.81 -27.14
CA MET A 1 -42.13 -20.73 -27.11
C MET A 1 -41.39 -19.41 -27.04
N ILE A 2 -41.54 -18.59 -28.07
CA ILE A 2 -40.90 -17.29 -28.31
C ILE A 2 -41.41 -16.23 -27.33
N LYS A 3 -40.54 -15.32 -26.83
CA LYS A 3 -40.77 -13.87 -27.01
C LYS A 3 -39.52 -13.02 -26.77
N TYR A 4 -39.18 -12.30 -27.82
CA TYR A 4 -38.22 -11.19 -27.94
C TYR A 4 -38.51 -10.06 -26.95
N ILE A 5 -37.52 -9.20 -26.67
CA ILE A 5 -37.47 -7.81 -27.20
C ILE A 5 -36.14 -7.14 -26.78
N ILE A 6 -35.45 -6.70 -27.83
CA ILE A 6 -34.34 -5.75 -27.87
C ILE A 6 -34.91 -4.37 -27.54
N ALA A 7 -34.32 -3.60 -26.60
CA ALA A 7 -34.23 -2.13 -26.66
C ALA A 7 -33.71 -1.52 -25.35
N SER A 8 -32.47 -1.05 -25.36
CA SER A 8 -32.11 0.22 -24.72
C SER A 8 -30.71 0.61 -25.23
N GLY A 9 -30.67 1.39 -26.30
CA GLY A 9 -29.44 1.95 -26.83
C GLY A 9 -28.76 2.80 -25.76
N PHE A 10 -27.53 2.45 -25.39
CA PHE A 10 -26.66 3.29 -24.60
C PHE A 10 -25.88 4.19 -25.55
N SER A 11 -26.49 5.31 -25.95
CA SER A 11 -25.79 6.36 -26.69
C SER A 11 -25.12 7.29 -25.68
N ALA A 12 -23.80 7.19 -25.54
CA ALA A 12 -22.98 8.26 -24.99
C ALA A 12 -21.91 8.62 -26.02
N VAL A 13 -22.03 9.84 -26.55
CA VAL A 13 -21.12 10.44 -27.52
C VAL A 13 -19.72 10.52 -26.92
N MET A 14 -18.74 9.87 -27.56
CA MET A 14 -17.32 10.14 -27.32
C MET A 14 -16.88 11.34 -28.16
N LEU A 15 -16.84 12.52 -27.56
CA LEU A 15 -16.16 13.69 -28.09
C LEU A 15 -15.31 14.30 -26.97
N GLY A 16 -13.99 14.32 -27.18
CA GLY A 16 -13.09 15.00 -26.26
C GLY A 16 -11.61 14.74 -26.58
N ASN A 17 -11.10 15.42 -27.61
CA ASN A 17 -9.66 15.66 -27.71
C ASN A 17 -9.31 16.69 -26.62
N LEU A 18 -8.59 16.27 -25.58
CA LEU A 18 -8.03 17.19 -24.59
C LEU A 18 -6.51 17.11 -24.70
N ALA A 19 -5.91 18.20 -25.18
CA ALA A 19 -4.48 18.42 -25.11
C ALA A 19 -4.00 18.28 -23.66
N SER A 20 -2.94 17.53 -23.41
CA SER A 20 -2.33 17.40 -22.09
C SER A 20 -1.77 18.77 -21.65
N PRO A 21 -2.23 19.40 -20.55
CA PRO A 21 -1.42 20.39 -19.88
C PRO A 21 -0.22 19.68 -19.27
N ALA A 22 0.99 20.14 -19.60
CA ALA A 22 2.19 19.79 -18.84
C ALA A 22 1.99 20.26 -17.39
N LEU A 23 2.16 19.35 -16.44
CA LEU A 23 2.16 19.63 -15.00
C LEU A 23 3.27 20.63 -14.65
N SER A 24 2.90 21.84 -14.24
CA SER A 24 3.70 22.59 -13.27
C SER A 24 2.98 22.47 -11.93
N SER A 25 3.42 21.52 -11.10
CA SER A 25 3.01 21.48 -9.70
C SER A 25 3.79 22.54 -8.94
N GLU A 26 3.18 23.70 -8.75
CA GLU A 26 3.52 24.61 -7.67
C GLU A 26 2.31 24.70 -6.74
N ASP A 27 2.23 23.76 -5.80
CA ASP A 27 1.38 23.92 -4.62
C ASP A 27 2.30 24.26 -3.45
N VAL A 28 2.11 25.48 -2.96
CA VAL A 28 2.85 26.09 -1.85
C VAL A 28 2.60 25.28 -0.58
N ALA A 29 3.66 24.68 -0.06
CA ALA A 29 3.68 23.97 1.20
C ALA A 29 3.20 24.85 2.37
N ILE A 30 2.21 24.37 3.13
CA ILE A 30 1.95 24.82 4.52
C ILE A 30 1.94 23.61 5.46
N ASN A 31 2.94 23.63 6.34
CA ASN A 31 3.29 22.86 7.55
C ASN A 31 2.37 21.74 8.11
N LEU A 32 2.99 20.57 8.34
CA LEU A 32 3.00 19.99 9.69
C LEU A 32 4.38 19.38 9.92
N ASN A 33 5.21 20.08 10.69
CA ASN A 33 6.42 19.51 11.29
C ASN A 33 5.97 18.50 12.34
N VAL A 34 5.52 17.33 11.90
CA VAL A 34 5.57 16.15 12.74
C VAL A 34 6.95 15.58 12.46
N ASN A 35 7.86 15.83 13.38
CA ASN A 35 9.11 15.12 13.50
C ASN A 35 8.83 13.84 14.30
N PRO A 36 8.50 12.68 13.69
CA PRO A 36 8.92 11.44 14.30
C PRO A 36 10.40 11.33 13.96
N SER A 37 11.26 11.71 14.91
CA SER A 37 12.67 11.38 14.89
C SER A 37 12.85 9.94 14.45
N SER A 38 13.20 9.70 13.18
CA SER A 38 13.78 8.44 12.78
C SER A 38 14.60 8.66 11.53
N ASN A 39 15.91 8.56 11.76
CA ASN A 39 16.96 8.48 10.78
C ASN A 39 16.73 7.24 9.91
N TYR A 40 15.93 7.35 8.86
CA TYR A 40 15.89 6.35 7.81
C TYR A 40 17.17 6.49 6.99
N HIS A 41 18.16 5.73 7.42
CA HIS A 41 19.43 5.52 6.75
C HIS A 41 19.17 4.88 5.38
N ARG A 42 18.98 5.73 4.36
CA ARG A 42 18.86 5.30 2.97
C ARG A 42 20.24 4.91 2.47
N ASN A 43 20.67 3.67 2.65
CA ASN A 43 21.86 3.14 1.99
C ASN A 43 21.66 1.70 1.55
N THR A 44 22.15 1.44 0.33
CA THR A 44 22.46 0.16 -0.34
C THR A 44 21.42 -0.50 -1.25
N THR A 45 21.93 -0.76 -2.46
CA THR A 45 21.36 -1.31 -3.68
C THR A 45 21.02 -2.80 -3.52
N ILE A 46 19.96 -3.06 -2.77
CA ILE A 46 19.18 -4.30 -2.81
C ILE A 46 17.74 -3.82 -3.02
N ASN A 47 16.87 -4.60 -3.67
CA ASN A 47 15.45 -4.26 -3.84
C ASN A 47 14.71 -4.22 -2.48
N ASN A 48 15.15 -3.36 -1.56
CA ASN A 48 14.56 -3.14 -0.25
C ASN A 48 13.38 -2.23 -0.46
N LEU A 49 12.25 -2.85 -0.78
CA LEU A 49 10.95 -2.21 -0.70
C LEU A 49 10.84 -1.52 0.67
N GLY A 50 10.67 -0.20 0.68
CA GLY A 50 10.65 0.55 1.94
C GLY A 50 9.49 0.12 2.86
N PRO A 51 9.65 0.23 4.20
CA PRO A 51 8.65 -0.21 5.19
C PRO A 51 7.23 0.30 4.91
N THR A 52 7.09 1.60 4.64
CA THR A 52 5.80 2.23 4.37
C THR A 52 5.16 1.69 3.09
N ARG A 53 5.97 1.45 2.06
CA ARG A 53 5.49 0.90 0.78
C ARG A 53 5.07 -0.55 0.93
N LEU A 54 5.79 -1.34 1.74
CA LEU A 54 5.43 -2.71 2.05
C LEU A 54 4.03 -2.79 2.68
N VAL A 55 3.77 -1.96 3.69
CA VAL A 55 2.45 -1.90 4.33
C VAL A 55 1.37 -1.43 3.34
N GLY A 56 1.68 -0.45 2.48
CA GLY A 56 0.76 -0.01 1.43
C GLY A 56 0.36 -1.14 0.47
N LEU A 57 1.31 -1.97 0.07
CA LEU A 57 1.06 -3.13 -0.80
C LEU A 57 0.22 -4.19 -0.10
N ALA A 58 0.43 -4.40 1.19
CA ALA A 58 -0.43 -5.25 2.02
C ALA A 58 -1.86 -4.74 2.06
N TYR A 59 -2.02 -3.43 2.30
CA TYR A 59 -3.32 -2.78 2.33
C TYR A 59 -4.04 -2.90 0.98
N GLN A 60 -3.33 -2.76 -0.14
CA GLN A 60 -3.84 -2.96 -1.50
C GLN A 60 -4.17 -4.43 -1.82
N GLY A 61 -3.70 -5.37 -1.01
CA GLY A 61 -4.00 -6.80 -1.14
C GLY A 61 -2.99 -7.62 -1.94
N ASN A 62 -1.76 -7.14 -2.10
CA ASN A 62 -0.69 -7.89 -2.76
C ASN A 62 -0.33 -9.20 -2.02
N PHE A 63 -0.64 -9.30 -0.73
CA PHE A 63 -0.35 -10.48 0.10
C PHE A 63 -1.60 -11.31 0.43
N LYS A 64 -2.74 -11.09 -0.24
CA LYS A 64 -3.98 -11.86 -0.01
C LYS A 64 -3.80 -13.36 -0.20
N HIS A 65 -3.03 -13.76 -1.20
CA HIS A 65 -2.74 -15.17 -1.48
C HIS A 65 -1.87 -15.82 -0.39
N ARG A 66 -1.17 -15.04 0.45
CA ARG A 66 -0.45 -15.50 1.66
C ARG A 66 -1.31 -15.47 2.92
N GLY A 67 -2.61 -15.22 2.79
CA GLY A 67 -3.53 -15.12 3.93
C GLY A 67 -3.49 -13.79 4.67
N ILE A 68 -2.80 -12.77 4.14
CA ILE A 68 -2.85 -11.40 4.69
C ILE A 68 -4.03 -10.66 4.04
N PRO A 69 -5.11 -10.38 4.79
CA PRO A 69 -6.25 -9.66 4.25
C PRO A 69 -5.88 -8.22 3.87
N SER A 70 -6.68 -7.61 3.00
CA SER A 70 -6.48 -6.24 2.51
C SER A 70 -7.46 -5.26 3.16
N HIS A 71 -7.24 -3.95 2.97
CA HIS A 71 -8.11 -2.86 3.42
C HIS A 71 -8.55 -3.03 4.90
N GLY A 72 -9.83 -2.87 5.21
CA GLY A 72 -10.36 -3.05 6.58
C GLY A 72 -10.11 -4.44 7.16
N GLY A 73 -9.91 -5.47 6.34
CA GLY A 73 -9.51 -6.80 6.82
C GLY A 73 -8.09 -6.81 7.37
N LEU A 74 -7.17 -6.07 6.73
CA LEU A 74 -5.81 -5.85 7.25
C LEU A 74 -5.88 -5.16 8.61
N ILE A 75 -6.64 -4.06 8.70
CA ILE A 75 -6.78 -3.27 9.94
C ILE A 75 -7.25 -4.16 11.09
N ARG A 76 -8.34 -4.92 10.90
CA ARG A 76 -8.84 -5.85 11.91
C ARG A 76 -7.80 -6.90 12.30
N SER A 77 -7.04 -7.41 11.34
CA SER A 77 -6.01 -8.42 11.61
C SER A 77 -4.82 -7.83 12.38
N VAL A 78 -4.45 -6.59 12.11
CA VAL A 78 -3.44 -5.84 12.89
C VAL A 78 -3.94 -5.59 14.31
N MET A 79 -5.19 -5.13 14.47
CA MET A 79 -5.79 -4.90 15.80
C MET A 79 -5.88 -6.18 16.63
N SER A 80 -6.16 -7.32 16.00
CA SER A 80 -6.18 -8.63 16.66
C SER A 80 -4.79 -9.23 16.93
N GLY A 81 -3.72 -8.59 16.46
CA GLY A 81 -2.35 -9.12 16.52
C GLY A 81 -2.04 -10.25 15.52
N LYS A 82 -3.02 -10.70 14.73
CA LYS A 82 -2.86 -11.74 13.70
C LYS A 82 -1.88 -11.34 12.60
N VAL A 83 -1.80 -10.06 12.27
CA VAL A 83 -0.82 -9.52 11.32
C VAL A 83 0.04 -8.49 12.05
N ASN A 84 1.32 -8.82 12.23
CA ASN A 84 2.33 -7.93 12.78
C ASN A 84 3.45 -7.69 11.73
N ALA A 85 4.47 -6.91 12.10
CA ALA A 85 5.58 -6.61 11.20
C ALA A 85 6.28 -7.88 10.70
N GLU A 86 6.55 -8.85 11.58
CA GLU A 86 7.23 -10.11 11.23
C GLU A 86 6.43 -10.94 10.23
N VAL A 87 5.12 -11.10 10.45
CA VAL A 87 4.23 -11.81 9.52
C VAL A 87 4.24 -11.15 8.15
N LEU A 88 4.18 -9.81 8.11
CA LEU A 88 4.16 -9.08 6.86
C LEU A 88 5.51 -9.13 6.12
N VAL A 89 6.63 -8.99 6.84
CA VAL A 89 7.97 -9.10 6.27
C VAL A 89 8.23 -10.52 5.77
N THR A 90 7.78 -11.54 6.51
CA THR A 90 7.88 -12.94 6.08
C THR A 90 7.12 -13.17 4.76
N ALA A 91 5.90 -12.62 4.64
CA ALA A 91 5.17 -12.67 3.37
C ALA A 91 5.90 -11.93 2.25
N ALA A 92 6.55 -10.80 2.56
CA ALA A 92 7.33 -10.03 1.58
C ALA A 92 8.58 -10.77 1.10
N ILE A 93 9.29 -11.46 1.99
CA ILE A 93 10.44 -12.31 1.66
C ILE A 93 10.01 -13.44 0.74
N ALA A 94 8.89 -14.10 1.08
CA ALA A 94 8.36 -15.19 0.28
C ALA A 94 7.95 -14.75 -1.14
N GLU A 95 7.58 -13.48 -1.32
CA GLU A 95 7.30 -12.84 -2.61
C GLU A 95 8.54 -12.26 -3.31
N GLY A 96 9.74 -12.42 -2.73
CA GLY A 96 10.98 -11.84 -3.26
C GLY A 96 11.01 -10.31 -3.27
N ARG A 97 10.18 -9.66 -2.44
CA ARG A 97 10.04 -8.20 -2.39
C ARG A 97 11.03 -7.51 -1.45
N VAL A 98 11.64 -8.25 -0.52
CA VAL A 98 12.67 -7.79 0.42
C VAL A 98 13.67 -8.93 0.65
N SER A 99 14.87 -8.61 1.15
CA SER A 99 15.89 -9.62 1.50
C SER A 99 15.42 -10.46 2.72
N PRO A 100 15.79 -11.75 2.82
CA PRO A 100 15.65 -12.51 4.05
C PRO A 100 16.28 -11.81 5.27
N ASP A 101 17.34 -11.03 5.06
CA ASP A 101 18.04 -10.28 6.11
C ASP A 101 17.16 -9.20 6.76
N THR A 102 16.09 -8.78 6.07
CA THR A 102 15.14 -7.76 6.56
C THR A 102 14.41 -8.23 7.83
N LEU A 103 14.34 -9.52 8.13
CA LEU A 103 13.83 -10.02 9.42
C LEU A 103 14.75 -9.68 10.61
N TYR A 104 16.03 -9.42 10.37
CA TYR A 104 17.00 -9.07 11.41
C TYR A 104 17.21 -7.55 11.54
N ASP A 105 16.69 -6.77 10.58
CA ASP A 105 16.71 -5.31 10.64
C ASP A 105 15.60 -4.79 11.57
N LYS A 106 15.98 -4.57 12.84
CA LYS A 106 15.08 -4.02 13.86
C LYS A 106 14.51 -2.65 13.45
N GLY A 107 15.32 -1.81 12.81
CA GLY A 107 14.85 -0.53 12.31
C GLY A 107 13.74 -0.71 11.29
N TYR A 108 13.94 -1.60 10.32
CA TYR A 108 12.90 -1.91 9.34
C TYR A 108 11.61 -2.42 9.99
N LEU A 109 11.71 -3.38 10.91
CA LEU A 109 10.55 -3.97 11.59
C LEU A 109 9.78 -2.94 12.43
N ASP A 110 10.47 -2.08 13.18
CA ASP A 110 9.85 -1.04 14.00
C ASP A 110 9.05 -0.06 13.14
N LEU A 111 9.57 0.25 11.96
CA LEU A 111 8.98 1.20 11.03
C LEU A 111 7.78 0.60 10.29
N VAL A 112 7.83 -0.70 9.97
CA VAL A 112 6.64 -1.45 9.52
C VAL A 112 5.59 -1.45 10.62
N ASN A 113 5.98 -1.74 11.87
CA ASN A 113 5.06 -1.81 13.00
C ASN A 113 4.39 -0.45 13.28
N LEU A 114 5.16 0.64 13.31
CA LEU A 114 4.67 2.00 13.43
C LEU A 114 3.64 2.32 12.35
N ARG A 115 3.93 1.94 11.10
CA ARG A 115 3.01 2.16 9.99
C ARG A 115 1.75 1.29 10.10
N LEU A 116 1.85 0.04 10.51
CA LEU A 116 0.69 -0.83 10.75
C LEU A 116 -0.20 -0.26 11.86
N GLN A 117 0.40 0.21 12.95
CA GLN A 117 -0.31 0.83 14.07
C GLN A 117 -1.00 2.15 13.69
N SER A 118 -0.48 2.89 12.71
CA SER A 118 -1.17 4.10 12.23
C SER A 118 -2.58 3.82 11.70
N TYR A 119 -2.87 2.60 11.24
CA TYR A 119 -4.22 2.20 10.81
C TYR A 119 -5.17 1.86 11.96
N ARG A 120 -4.67 1.71 13.19
CA ARG A 120 -5.52 1.47 14.37
C ARG A 120 -6.23 2.73 14.84
N ASN A 121 -5.70 3.91 14.48
CA ASN A 121 -6.19 5.21 14.94
C ASN A 121 -7.22 5.86 14.01
N PHE A 122 -7.73 5.11 13.01
CA PHE A 122 -8.80 5.50 12.09
C PHE A 122 -9.96 4.51 12.21
#